data_AF-A0A5C9CGF9-F1
#
_entry.id   AF-A0A5C9CGF9-F1
#
_cell.length_a   1.000
_cell.length_b   1.000
_cell.length_c   1.000
_cell.angle_alpha   90.00
_cell.angle_beta   90.00
_cell.angle_gamma   90.00
#
_symmetry.space_group_name_H-M   'P 1'
#
loop_
_entity.id
_entity.type
_entity.pdbx_description
1 polymer ?
#
loop_
_entity_poly.entity_id
_entity_poly.type
_entity_poly.pdbx_seq_one_letter_code
_entity_poly.pdbx_strand_id
1 'polypeptide(L)'
;MNRQPILLALATHFLLSLTAGAAEFPKFETKTLDPEVGKVCYAVTLADVDGDGKLDIVAVTENRVLWYQAPDWKRRVIIEDQTERDNVCIAPLEPWTHRMRFGYVTGGKRPQLVVSPLNKTQGEGVRLLAFDIPVSPKSEKWTPRVMNASMNRMHNHWHLDWDGNGIDDTVTSSQEGVHLITPGAIRDGVANWLTTKLGNGATGDKPETKGAGEIKVGKLKNGPRFITTVEPMHGQACAVYVEPKAGEKTADGLWPRLVIDATLNRGHALWTCDIDGDGGDEIVLGFSDPGPGPIKGPGVFIYKADDATATKWTKYTIDDGGMATEDLICADLTGDGKIDIVAGGRASHNVKLYVNGGK
;
A
#
# COMPACT_ATOMS: atom_id res chain seq x y z
N MET A 1 -35.27 -50.10 54.76
CA MET A 1 -35.73 -49.23 53.65
C MET A 1 -34.55 -48.37 53.19
N ASN A 2 -34.30 -48.39 51.88
CA ASN A 2 -33.45 -47.52 51.04
C ASN A 2 -32.00 -47.24 51.44
N ARG A 3 -31.07 -47.97 50.81
CA ARG A 3 -29.74 -47.47 50.42
C ARG A 3 -29.79 -47.12 48.93
N GLN A 4 -29.63 -45.84 48.58
CA GLN A 4 -29.41 -45.41 47.19
C GLN A 4 -27.94 -45.68 46.78
N PRO A 5 -27.67 -46.16 45.56
CA PRO A 5 -26.31 -46.18 45.03
C PRO A 5 -25.97 -44.83 44.37
N ILE A 6 -24.78 -44.32 44.66
CA ILE A 6 -24.17 -43.17 43.98
C ILE A 6 -23.57 -43.69 42.67
N LEU A 7 -24.12 -43.27 41.53
CA LEU A 7 -23.51 -43.51 40.21
C LEU A 7 -22.39 -42.49 39.98
N LEU A 8 -21.16 -42.97 39.85
CA LEU A 8 -20.01 -42.19 39.39
C LEU A 8 -20.05 -42.14 37.86
N ALA A 9 -20.34 -40.97 37.27
CA ALA A 9 -20.28 -40.77 35.83
C ALA A 9 -18.82 -40.48 35.41
N LEU A 10 -18.19 -41.41 34.69
CA LEU A 10 -16.94 -41.14 33.97
C LEU A 10 -17.26 -40.25 32.75
N ALA A 11 -16.77 -39.01 32.76
CA ALA A 11 -16.82 -38.11 31.61
C ALA A 11 -15.60 -38.37 30.71
N THR A 12 -15.77 -39.18 29.67
CA THR A 12 -14.77 -39.41 28.63
C THR A 12 -14.61 -38.13 27.79
N HIS A 13 -13.52 -37.40 27.99
CA HIS A 13 -13.18 -36.24 27.14
C HIS A 13 -12.64 -36.76 25.80
N PHE A 14 -13.46 -36.69 24.76
CA PHE A 14 -13.01 -36.81 23.37
C PHE A 14 -12.24 -35.53 23.01
N LEU A 15 -10.91 -35.58 22.95
CA LEU A 15 -10.15 -34.58 22.22
C LEU A 15 -10.43 -34.77 20.73
N LEU A 16 -11.25 -33.90 20.13
CA LEU A 16 -11.27 -33.74 18.68
C LEU A 16 -9.92 -33.12 18.27
N SER A 17 -9.07 -33.95 17.67
CA SER A 17 -7.97 -33.48 16.85
C SER A 17 -8.57 -32.88 15.58
N LEU A 18 -8.70 -31.54 15.54
CA LEU A 18 -8.89 -30.81 14.30
C LEU A 18 -7.55 -30.82 13.55
N THR A 19 -7.37 -31.80 12.67
CA THR A 19 -6.36 -31.68 11.62
C THR A 19 -6.84 -30.59 10.68
N ALA A 20 -6.29 -29.37 10.81
CA ALA A 20 -6.40 -28.35 9.78
C ALA A 20 -5.74 -28.92 8.52
N GLY A 21 -6.55 -29.44 7.60
CA GLY A 21 -6.06 -29.80 6.28
C GLY A 21 -5.57 -28.53 5.61
N ALA A 22 -4.38 -28.56 5.01
CA ALA A 22 -3.92 -27.47 4.17
C ALA A 22 -5.02 -27.17 3.13
N ALA A 23 -5.45 -25.91 3.04
CA ALA A 23 -6.42 -25.51 2.05
C ALA A 23 -5.91 -25.92 0.65
N GLU A 24 -6.77 -26.55 -0.16
CA GLU A 24 -6.43 -26.84 -1.56
C GLU A 24 -6.14 -25.50 -2.26
N PHE A 25 -5.08 -25.45 -3.08
CA PHE A 25 -4.74 -24.23 -3.81
C PHE A 25 -5.97 -23.74 -4.59
N PRO A 26 -6.34 -22.45 -4.48
CA PRO A 26 -7.55 -21.94 -5.12
C PRO A 26 -7.50 -22.13 -6.63
N LYS A 27 -8.61 -22.59 -7.21
CA LYS A 27 -8.75 -22.71 -8.66
C LYS A 27 -9.18 -21.36 -9.22
N PHE A 28 -8.33 -20.79 -10.06
CA PHE A 28 -8.63 -19.54 -10.75
C PHE A 28 -9.20 -19.81 -12.13
N GLU A 29 -10.30 -19.14 -12.45
CA GLU A 29 -10.80 -19.03 -13.82
C GLU A 29 -10.53 -17.61 -14.31
N THR A 30 -9.75 -17.47 -15.38
CA THR A 30 -9.55 -16.17 -16.02
C THR A 30 -10.81 -15.79 -16.79
N LYS A 31 -11.41 -14.66 -16.41
CA LYS A 31 -12.50 -14.04 -17.16
C LYS A 31 -12.06 -12.68 -17.68
N THR A 32 -11.95 -12.57 -19.00
CA THR A 32 -11.75 -11.26 -19.64
C THR A 32 -13.05 -10.48 -19.56
N LEU A 33 -13.04 -9.36 -18.83
CA LEU A 33 -14.21 -8.48 -18.71
C LEU A 33 -14.32 -7.53 -19.91
N ASP A 34 -13.20 -6.92 -20.32
CA ASP A 34 -13.13 -6.04 -21.48
C ASP A 34 -11.76 -6.15 -22.15
N PRO A 35 -11.64 -6.84 -23.31
CA PRO A 35 -10.38 -6.93 -24.05
C PRO A 35 -10.00 -5.62 -24.75
N GLU A 36 -10.92 -4.65 -24.83
CA GLU A 36 -10.76 -3.39 -25.55
C GLU A 36 -11.00 -2.19 -24.62
N VAL A 37 -10.55 -2.33 -23.37
CA VAL A 37 -10.69 -1.30 -22.33
C VAL A 37 -10.08 0.05 -22.75
N GLY A 38 -9.02 0.03 -23.55
CA GLY A 38 -8.28 1.20 -24.04
C GLY A 38 -6.89 0.79 -24.49
N LYS A 39 -6.08 1.75 -24.96
CA LYS A 39 -4.65 1.54 -25.24
C LYS A 39 -3.85 1.35 -23.95
N VAL A 40 -4.28 1.99 -22.86
CA VAL A 40 -3.66 1.88 -21.53
C VAL A 40 -4.74 1.76 -20.48
N CYS A 41 -4.57 0.88 -19.50
CA CYS A 41 -5.34 0.89 -18.25
C CYS A 41 -4.36 1.22 -17.13
N TYR A 42 -4.45 2.43 -16.58
CA TYR A 42 -3.47 2.98 -15.62
C TYR A 42 -3.74 2.54 -14.18
N ALA A 43 -5.01 2.56 -13.77
CA ALA A 43 -5.39 2.27 -12.39
C ALA A 43 -6.68 1.46 -12.39
N VAL A 44 -6.77 0.54 -11.44
CA VAL A 44 -7.98 -0.22 -11.14
C VAL A 44 -8.21 -0.13 -9.63
N THR A 45 -9.44 0.11 -9.21
CA THR A 45 -9.84 0.08 -7.81
C THR A 45 -11.18 -0.62 -7.65
N LEU A 46 -11.48 -1.02 -6.41
CA LEU A 46 -12.77 -1.59 -6.04
C LEU A 46 -13.60 -0.56 -5.28
N ALA A 47 -14.87 -0.43 -5.64
CA ALA A 47 -15.83 0.43 -4.95
C ALA A 47 -17.26 -0.08 -5.16
N ASP A 48 -18.14 0.09 -4.17
CA ASP A 48 -19.58 -0.07 -4.36
C ASP A 48 -20.13 1.21 -5.02
N VAL A 49 -20.19 1.23 -6.35
CA VAL A 49 -20.47 2.45 -7.13
C VAL A 49 -21.97 2.76 -7.17
N ASP A 50 -22.82 1.74 -7.14
CA ASP A 50 -24.26 1.90 -7.18
C ASP A 50 -24.97 1.83 -5.82
N GLY A 51 -24.28 1.38 -4.76
CA GLY A 51 -24.78 1.29 -3.40
C GLY A 51 -25.53 -0.02 -3.12
N ASP A 52 -25.31 -1.06 -3.94
CA ASP A 52 -25.97 -2.36 -3.82
C ASP A 52 -25.28 -3.31 -2.80
N GLY A 53 -24.18 -2.87 -2.20
CA GLY A 53 -23.39 -3.61 -1.23
C GLY A 53 -22.36 -4.57 -1.84
N LYS A 54 -22.18 -4.56 -3.17
CA LYS A 54 -21.14 -5.35 -3.86
C LYS A 54 -20.02 -4.45 -4.33
N LEU A 55 -18.80 -4.98 -4.31
CA LEU A 55 -17.66 -4.27 -4.87
C LEU A 55 -17.65 -4.41 -6.39
N ASP A 56 -17.67 -3.27 -7.05
CA ASP A 56 -17.48 -3.15 -8.48
C ASP A 56 -16.02 -2.88 -8.84
N ILE A 57 -15.68 -3.02 -10.12
CA ILE A 57 -14.36 -2.66 -10.63
C ILE A 57 -14.43 -1.31 -11.32
N VAL A 58 -13.60 -0.35 -10.91
CA VAL A 58 -13.45 0.93 -11.59
C VAL A 58 -12.05 1.00 -12.19
N ALA A 59 -11.99 1.19 -13.51
CA ALA A 59 -10.76 1.24 -14.28
C ALA A 59 -10.57 2.63 -14.90
N VAL A 60 -9.32 3.08 -14.95
CA VAL A 60 -8.94 4.34 -15.60
C VAL A 60 -8.06 4.05 -16.80
N THR A 61 -8.42 4.64 -17.93
CA THR A 61 -7.74 4.45 -19.22
C THR A 61 -7.22 5.77 -19.75
N GLU A 62 -6.52 5.79 -20.87
CA GLU A 62 -5.92 7.02 -21.42
C GLU A 62 -6.89 8.21 -21.55
N ASN A 63 -8.20 7.97 -21.72
CA ASN A 63 -9.22 9.00 -21.91
C ASN A 63 -10.57 8.69 -21.24
N ARG A 64 -10.69 7.58 -20.48
CA ARG A 64 -11.96 7.19 -19.83
C ARG A 64 -11.80 6.80 -18.37
N VAL A 65 -12.89 6.93 -17.63
CA VAL A 65 -13.12 6.14 -16.41
C VAL A 65 -14.29 5.21 -16.68
N LEU A 66 -14.05 3.93 -16.47
CA LEU A 66 -14.99 2.85 -16.72
C LEU A 66 -15.34 2.18 -15.40
N TRP A 67 -16.61 1.81 -15.26
CA TRP A 67 -17.11 1.03 -14.15
C TRP A 67 -17.70 -0.28 -14.68
N TYR A 68 -17.26 -1.41 -14.12
CA TYR A 68 -17.80 -2.74 -14.40
C TYR A 68 -18.67 -3.16 -13.22
N GLN A 69 -19.97 -3.09 -13.43
CA GLN A 69 -20.99 -3.30 -12.42
C GLN A 69 -21.08 -4.78 -12.03
N ALA A 70 -20.89 -5.12 -10.76
CA ALA A 70 -21.11 -6.47 -10.26
C ALA A 70 -22.62 -6.81 -10.23
N PRO A 71 -23.01 -8.10 -10.36
CA PRO A 71 -22.17 -9.27 -10.63
C PRO A 71 -22.02 -9.60 -12.13
N ASP A 72 -22.73 -8.90 -13.02
CA ASP A 72 -22.73 -9.21 -14.46
C ASP A 72 -21.55 -8.58 -15.22
N TRP A 73 -20.78 -7.74 -14.54
CA TRP A 73 -19.64 -6.97 -15.03
C TRP A 73 -19.98 -6.08 -16.21
N LYS A 74 -21.22 -5.59 -16.26
CA LYS A 74 -21.66 -4.71 -17.33
C LYS A 74 -20.86 -3.40 -17.30
N ARG A 75 -20.17 -3.11 -18.40
CA ARG A 75 -19.41 -1.87 -18.58
C ARG A 75 -20.31 -0.65 -18.59
N ARG A 76 -19.91 0.37 -17.84
CA ARG A 76 -20.48 1.71 -17.77
C ARG A 76 -19.36 2.73 -17.99
N VAL A 77 -19.64 3.76 -18.77
CA VAL A 77 -18.72 4.89 -18.90
C VAL A 77 -19.10 5.91 -17.83
N ILE A 78 -18.16 6.25 -16.95
CA ILE A 78 -18.34 7.33 -15.97
C ILE A 78 -18.00 8.67 -16.63
N ILE A 79 -16.80 8.76 -17.23
CA ILE A 79 -16.36 9.93 -18.02
C ILE A 79 -15.60 9.46 -19.27
N GLU A 80 -15.65 10.26 -20.33
CA GLU A 80 -14.93 10.05 -21.60
C GLU A 80 -14.50 11.40 -22.18
N ASP A 81 -13.28 11.47 -22.68
CA ASP A 81 -12.70 12.63 -23.40
C ASP A 81 -12.80 13.97 -22.67
N GLN A 82 -12.79 13.95 -21.33
CA GLN A 82 -12.81 15.16 -20.50
C GLN A 82 -11.42 15.77 -20.28
N THR A 83 -10.35 15.09 -20.70
CA THR A 83 -8.96 15.53 -20.55
C THR A 83 -8.24 15.42 -21.89
N GLU A 84 -7.26 16.29 -22.14
CA GLU A 84 -6.49 16.27 -23.38
C GLU A 84 -5.51 15.08 -23.45
N ARG A 85 -5.00 14.57 -22.31
CA ARG A 85 -4.11 13.39 -22.23
C ARG A 85 -4.21 12.64 -20.89
N ASP A 86 -4.07 11.31 -21.00
CA ASP A 86 -3.84 10.30 -19.95
C ASP A 86 -4.68 10.46 -18.67
N ASN A 87 -5.91 9.92 -18.65
CA ASN A 87 -6.53 9.67 -17.35
C ASN A 87 -5.74 8.59 -16.62
N VAL A 88 -5.28 8.98 -15.44
CA VAL A 88 -4.51 8.18 -14.51
C VAL A 88 -5.31 7.97 -13.22
N CYS A 89 -6.44 8.66 -13.06
CA CYS A 89 -7.29 8.61 -11.89
C CYS A 89 -8.79 8.95 -12.16
N ILE A 90 -9.67 8.68 -11.20
CA ILE A 90 -11.15 8.78 -11.31
C ILE A 90 -11.70 10.19 -10.98
N ALA A 91 -10.83 11.13 -10.60
CA ALA A 91 -11.21 12.53 -10.36
C ALA A 91 -9.99 13.45 -10.59
N PRO A 92 -9.46 13.59 -11.82
CA PRO A 92 -8.28 14.41 -12.03
C PRO A 92 -8.69 15.87 -11.99
N LEU A 93 -8.63 16.48 -10.81
CA LEU A 93 -8.58 17.93 -10.71
C LEU A 93 -7.21 18.44 -11.21
N GLU A 94 -6.17 17.62 -11.07
CA GLU A 94 -4.78 17.99 -11.29
C GLU A 94 -4.13 17.10 -12.36
N PRO A 95 -3.40 17.68 -13.33
CA PRO A 95 -2.49 16.95 -14.19
C PRO A 95 -1.49 16.11 -13.39
N TRP A 96 -0.89 15.10 -14.01
CA TRP A 96 0.09 14.22 -13.36
C TRP A 96 -0.43 13.46 -12.14
N THR A 97 -1.74 13.30 -11.96
CA THR A 97 -2.25 12.44 -10.88
C THR A 97 -1.58 11.05 -10.94
N HIS A 98 -1.13 10.48 -9.82
CA HIS A 98 -0.25 9.31 -9.88
C HIS A 98 -0.57 8.21 -8.86
N ARG A 99 -0.97 8.58 -7.65
CA ARG A 99 -1.52 7.62 -6.66
C ARG A 99 -2.79 8.20 -6.05
N MET A 100 -3.64 7.29 -5.61
CA MET A 100 -4.82 7.63 -4.83
C MET A 100 -5.19 6.52 -3.86
N ARG A 101 -5.71 6.90 -2.69
CA ARG A 101 -6.13 5.99 -1.63
C ARG A 101 -7.27 6.63 -0.84
N PHE A 102 -8.16 5.81 -0.29
CA PHE A 102 -9.10 6.29 0.72
C PHE A 102 -8.44 6.30 2.10
N GLY A 103 -8.76 7.30 2.92
CA GLY A 103 -8.32 7.40 4.32
C GLY A 103 -9.16 8.38 5.12
N TYR A 104 -9.21 8.23 6.43
CA TYR A 104 -9.94 9.10 7.36
C TYR A 104 -9.11 10.31 7.79
N VAL A 105 -8.60 11.07 6.82
CA VAL A 105 -7.57 12.12 7.05
C VAL A 105 -8.11 13.47 7.55
N THR A 106 -9.42 13.56 7.82
CA THR A 106 -10.10 14.77 8.33
C THR A 106 -10.84 14.56 9.66
N GLY A 107 -10.84 13.33 10.20
CA GLY A 107 -11.47 12.97 11.47
C GLY A 107 -12.99 12.81 11.43
N GLY A 108 -13.59 12.84 10.24
CA GLY A 108 -15.00 12.53 10.05
C GLY A 108 -15.27 11.01 10.03
N LYS A 109 -16.56 10.64 10.06
CA LYS A 109 -17.01 9.23 9.89
C LYS A 109 -16.93 8.72 8.45
N ARG A 110 -16.57 9.58 7.50
CA ARG A 110 -16.44 9.22 6.08
C ARG A 110 -14.97 9.36 5.68
N PRO A 111 -14.43 8.42 4.89
CA PRO A 111 -13.10 8.57 4.34
C PRO A 111 -13.08 9.67 3.28
N GLN A 112 -11.89 10.20 3.02
CA GLN A 112 -11.60 11.07 1.89
C GLN A 112 -10.86 10.27 0.84
N LEU A 113 -11.08 10.59 -0.44
CA LEU A 113 -10.19 10.14 -1.51
C LEU A 113 -8.97 11.05 -1.51
N VAL A 114 -7.82 10.55 -1.07
CA VAL A 114 -6.56 11.26 -1.14
C VAL A 114 -5.88 10.98 -2.47
N VAL A 115 -5.36 12.02 -3.10
CA VAL A 115 -4.79 11.98 -4.44
C VAL A 115 -3.46 12.72 -4.44
N SER A 116 -2.40 12.04 -4.88
CA SER A 116 -1.08 12.63 -5.06
C SER A 116 -0.71 12.69 -6.55
N PRO A 117 -0.51 13.89 -7.10
CA PRO A 117 0.20 14.06 -8.36
C PRO A 117 1.68 13.69 -8.24
N LEU A 118 2.25 13.18 -9.33
CA LEU A 118 3.68 12.93 -9.42
C LEU A 118 4.46 14.24 -9.45
N ASN A 119 4.07 15.17 -10.32
CA ASN A 119 4.78 16.43 -10.53
C ASN A 119 3.93 17.61 -10.08
N LYS A 120 4.61 18.71 -9.67
CA LYS A 120 3.90 19.94 -9.34
C LYS A 120 3.03 20.39 -10.49
N THR A 121 1.82 20.80 -10.13
CA THR A 121 0.84 21.31 -11.08
C THR A 121 0.71 22.82 -10.96
N GLN A 122 0.77 23.34 -9.73
CA GLN A 122 0.66 24.76 -9.39
C GLN A 122 1.61 25.08 -8.24
N GLY A 123 2.21 26.26 -8.24
CA GLY A 123 3.14 26.68 -7.19
C GLY A 123 4.45 25.88 -7.16
N GLU A 124 4.95 25.63 -5.95
CA GLU A 124 6.30 25.08 -5.74
C GLU A 124 6.34 23.54 -5.63
N GLY A 125 5.20 22.89 -5.37
CA GLY A 125 5.12 21.45 -5.16
C GLY A 125 3.82 20.80 -5.66
N VAL A 126 3.74 19.48 -5.58
CA VAL A 126 2.54 18.68 -5.84
C VAL A 126 1.48 19.05 -4.83
N ARG A 127 0.25 19.27 -5.30
CA ARG A 127 -0.89 19.43 -4.39
C ARG A 127 -1.34 18.04 -3.97
N LEU A 128 -1.00 17.62 -2.75
CA LEU A 128 -1.61 16.44 -2.14
C LEU A 128 -3.03 16.82 -1.73
N LEU A 129 -4.02 16.20 -2.34
CA LEU A 129 -5.43 16.59 -2.21
C LEU A 129 -6.22 15.54 -1.44
N ALA A 130 -7.02 15.96 -0.46
CA ALA A 130 -8.05 15.13 0.15
C ALA A 130 -9.43 15.59 -0.35
N PHE A 131 -10.14 14.71 -1.05
CA PHE A 131 -11.49 14.97 -1.52
C PHE A 131 -12.53 14.40 -0.55
N ASP A 132 -13.40 15.26 -0.05
CA ASP A 132 -14.57 14.83 0.71
C ASP A 132 -15.55 14.10 -0.21
N ILE A 133 -16.08 12.95 0.25
CA ILE A 133 -17.19 12.28 -0.43
C ILE A 133 -18.45 13.14 -0.22
N PRO A 134 -19.00 13.75 -1.28
CA PRO A 134 -20.16 14.61 -1.16
C PRO A 134 -21.41 13.79 -0.78
N VAL A 135 -22.51 14.46 -0.45
CA VAL A 135 -23.74 13.75 -0.04
C VAL A 135 -24.30 12.97 -1.22
N SER A 136 -24.23 13.55 -2.41
CA SER A 136 -24.71 12.97 -3.66
C SER A 136 -23.55 12.77 -4.65
N PRO A 137 -22.69 11.75 -4.48
CA PRO A 137 -21.45 11.58 -5.27
C PRO A 137 -21.66 11.40 -6.78
N LYS A 138 -22.87 11.07 -7.21
CA LYS A 138 -23.24 10.95 -8.63
C LYS A 138 -23.51 12.29 -9.32
N SER A 139 -23.78 13.36 -8.57
CA SER A 139 -24.24 14.64 -9.11
C SER A 139 -23.51 15.85 -8.53
N GLU A 140 -22.94 15.74 -7.33
CA GLU A 140 -22.22 16.81 -6.66
C GLU A 140 -20.73 16.76 -7.01
N LYS A 141 -20.13 17.94 -7.16
CA LYS A 141 -18.69 18.07 -7.38
C LYS A 141 -17.94 17.69 -6.09
N TRP A 142 -16.98 16.80 -6.22
CA TRP A 142 -16.03 16.50 -5.15
C TRP A 142 -15.10 17.70 -4.98
N THR A 143 -15.11 18.28 -3.79
CA THR A 143 -14.33 19.48 -3.48
C THR A 143 -13.10 19.08 -2.66
N PRO A 144 -11.88 19.30 -3.17
CA PRO A 144 -10.69 18.91 -2.43
C PRO A 144 -10.21 19.98 -1.46
N ARG A 145 -9.48 19.50 -0.47
CA ARG A 145 -8.64 20.28 0.43
C ARG A 145 -7.18 19.95 0.15
N VAL A 146 -6.31 20.96 0.21
CA VAL A 146 -4.87 20.75 0.03
C VAL A 146 -4.26 20.36 1.37
N MET A 147 -3.76 19.12 1.46
CA MET A 147 -3.06 18.63 2.65
C MET A 147 -1.62 19.16 2.71
N ASN A 148 -0.95 19.20 1.56
CA ASN A 148 0.41 19.71 1.42
C ASN A 148 0.65 20.17 -0.03
N ALA A 149 1.54 21.14 -0.22
CA ALA A 149 1.96 21.65 -1.53
C ALA A 149 3.47 21.95 -1.64
N SER A 150 4.29 21.38 -0.75
CA SER A 150 5.72 21.69 -0.63
C SER A 150 6.66 20.61 -1.17
N MET A 151 6.12 19.46 -1.59
CA MET A 151 6.89 18.31 -2.04
C MET A 151 6.78 18.10 -3.56
N ASN A 152 7.70 17.38 -4.19
CA ASN A 152 7.73 17.10 -5.62
C ASN A 152 8.09 15.64 -5.90
N ARG A 153 7.76 15.14 -7.10
CA ARG A 153 7.99 13.74 -7.49
C ARG A 153 7.41 12.78 -6.45
N MET A 154 6.22 13.11 -5.94
CA MET A 154 5.55 12.29 -4.93
C MET A 154 5.03 11.02 -5.59
N HIS A 155 5.75 9.94 -5.35
CA HIS A 155 5.49 8.71 -6.08
C HIS A 155 4.56 7.79 -5.29
N ASN A 156 4.53 7.89 -3.94
CA ASN A 156 3.54 7.18 -3.13
C ASN A 156 3.18 7.92 -1.82
N HIS A 157 2.03 7.57 -1.27
CA HIS A 157 1.55 7.97 0.05
C HIS A 157 0.81 6.80 0.72
N TRP A 158 0.77 6.78 2.04
CA TRP A 158 0.08 5.74 2.81
C TRP A 158 -0.60 6.33 4.04
N HIS A 159 -1.77 5.80 4.38
CA HIS A 159 -2.61 6.27 5.48
C HIS A 159 -2.66 5.25 6.61
N LEU A 160 -2.54 5.75 7.84
CA LEU A 160 -2.71 4.99 9.07
C LEU A 160 -2.96 5.94 10.23
N ASP A 161 -3.74 5.52 11.21
CA ASP A 161 -3.84 6.18 12.51
C ASP A 161 -2.49 6.07 13.25
N TRP A 162 -1.65 7.10 13.13
CA TRP A 162 -0.25 7.07 13.57
C TRP A 162 -0.14 7.19 15.09
N ASP A 163 -1.05 7.93 15.72
CA ASP A 163 -1.04 8.25 17.14
C ASP A 163 -2.20 7.61 17.93
N GLY A 164 -3.09 6.87 17.25
CA GLY A 164 -4.21 6.17 17.87
C GLY A 164 -5.40 7.08 18.19
N ASN A 165 -5.48 8.26 17.57
CA ASN A 165 -6.53 9.24 17.82
C ASN A 165 -7.82 9.00 16.99
N GLY A 166 -7.83 7.98 16.13
CA GLY A 166 -8.94 7.63 15.24
C GLY A 166 -9.01 8.47 13.96
N ILE A 167 -7.99 9.27 13.66
CA ILE A 167 -7.82 10.06 12.44
C ILE A 167 -6.56 9.57 11.74
N ASP A 168 -6.67 9.24 10.46
CA ASP A 168 -5.51 8.77 9.72
C ASP A 168 -4.52 9.92 9.45
N ASP A 169 -3.26 9.66 9.77
CA ASP A 169 -2.12 10.44 9.30
C ASP A 169 -1.66 9.93 7.94
N THR A 170 -0.81 10.70 7.26
CA THR A 170 -0.29 10.34 5.94
C THR A 170 1.22 10.35 5.91
N VAL A 171 1.84 9.21 5.58
CA VAL A 171 3.26 9.18 5.23
C VAL A 171 3.44 9.30 3.71
N THR A 172 4.44 10.04 3.27
CA THR A 172 4.69 10.28 1.84
C THR A 172 6.14 10.01 1.46
N SER A 173 6.35 9.45 0.26
CA SER A 173 7.64 9.38 -0.42
C SER A 173 7.71 10.39 -1.56
N SER A 174 8.72 11.26 -1.52
CA SER A 174 8.93 12.30 -2.53
C SER A 174 10.42 12.57 -2.76
N GLN A 175 10.73 13.46 -3.70
CA GLN A 175 12.09 13.98 -3.93
C GLN A 175 12.71 14.58 -2.65
N GLU A 176 11.90 15.23 -1.81
CA GLU A 176 12.33 15.87 -0.58
C GLU A 176 12.59 14.86 0.55
N GLY A 177 12.16 13.61 0.37
CA GLY A 177 12.39 12.49 1.29
C GLY A 177 11.11 11.90 1.82
N VAL A 178 11.13 11.53 3.10
CA VAL A 178 10.03 10.90 3.82
C VAL A 178 9.41 11.91 4.78
N HIS A 179 8.10 12.10 4.68
CA HIS A 179 7.36 13.04 5.53
C HIS A 179 6.15 12.36 6.15
N LEU A 180 5.82 12.80 7.37
CA LEU A 180 4.56 12.54 8.04
C LEU A 180 3.71 13.80 7.97
N ILE A 181 2.46 13.65 7.57
CA ILE A 181 1.46 14.71 7.53
C ILE A 181 0.38 14.33 8.54
N THR A 182 0.29 15.10 9.62
CA THR A 182 -0.67 14.88 10.68
C THR A 182 -1.81 15.88 10.60
N PRO A 183 -3.06 15.49 10.88
CA PRO A 183 -4.16 16.43 11.00
C PRO A 183 -3.95 17.28 12.26
N GLY A 184 -3.71 18.58 12.08
CA GLY A 184 -3.71 19.53 13.18
C GLY A 184 -5.12 19.98 13.56
N ALA A 185 -5.22 21.03 14.37
CA ALA A 185 -6.50 21.53 14.87
C ALA A 185 -7.49 21.82 13.72
N ILE A 186 -8.67 21.19 13.81
CA ILE A 186 -9.80 21.48 12.93
C ILE A 186 -10.37 22.85 13.34
N ARG A 187 -10.37 23.81 12.41
CA ARG A 187 -10.99 25.13 12.60
C ARG A 187 -12.01 25.34 11.49
N ASP A 188 -13.24 25.70 11.87
CA ASP A 188 -14.35 25.92 10.93
C ASP A 188 -14.57 24.76 9.94
N GLY A 189 -14.37 23.53 10.42
CA GLY A 189 -14.50 22.31 9.61
C GLY A 189 -13.32 22.02 8.68
N VAL A 190 -12.25 22.83 8.71
CA VAL A 190 -11.02 22.65 7.94
C VAL A 190 -9.91 22.12 8.83
N ALA A 191 -9.37 20.95 8.49
CA ALA A 191 -8.18 20.41 9.12
C ALA A 191 -6.94 21.21 8.67
N ASN A 192 -6.10 21.62 9.62
CA ASN A 192 -4.80 22.22 9.31
C ASN A 192 -3.75 21.14 9.39
N TRP A 193 -3.27 20.62 8.28
CA TRP A 193 -2.26 19.57 8.30
C TRP A 193 -0.88 20.13 8.68
N LEU A 194 -0.20 19.45 9.61
CA LEU A 194 1.19 19.70 9.99
C LEU A 194 2.08 18.72 9.23
N THR A 195 3.20 19.19 8.69
CA THR A 195 4.15 18.33 7.97
C THR A 195 5.45 18.23 8.77
N THR A 196 5.85 17.00 9.09
CA THR A 196 7.11 16.67 9.76
C THR A 196 7.98 15.86 8.82
N LYS A 197 9.21 16.32 8.57
CA LYS A 197 10.18 15.54 7.82
C LYS A 197 10.77 14.46 8.72
N LEU A 198 10.66 13.19 8.29
CA LEU A 198 11.19 12.04 9.02
C LEU A 198 12.51 11.54 8.44
N GLY A 199 12.75 11.72 7.14
CA GLY A 199 13.97 11.22 6.50
C GLY A 199 14.29 11.95 5.20
N ASN A 200 15.56 11.91 4.79
CA ASN A 200 16.02 12.56 3.55
C ASN A 200 15.85 11.70 2.28
N GLY A 201 15.62 10.40 2.41
CA GLY A 201 15.72 9.47 1.28
C GLY A 201 17.15 9.26 0.79
N ALA A 202 17.28 8.80 -0.46
CA ALA A 202 18.55 8.77 -1.18
C ALA A 202 19.10 10.19 -1.41
N THR A 203 20.42 10.30 -1.49
CA THR A 203 21.11 11.56 -1.79
C THR A 203 21.59 11.58 -3.23
N GLY A 204 21.36 12.69 -3.93
CA GLY A 204 21.84 12.88 -5.29
C GLY A 204 21.71 14.33 -5.75
N ASP A 205 22.51 14.69 -6.75
CA ASP A 205 22.57 16.07 -7.26
C ASP A 205 21.31 16.42 -8.07
N LYS A 206 20.70 15.43 -8.73
CA LYS A 206 19.55 15.62 -9.61
C LYS A 206 18.23 15.24 -8.93
N PRO A 207 17.10 15.86 -9.30
CA PRO A 207 15.76 15.51 -8.81
C PRO A 207 15.45 14.01 -8.81
N GLU A 208 15.82 13.30 -9.88
CA GLU A 208 15.58 11.87 -10.06
C GLU A 208 16.48 10.96 -9.23
N THR A 209 17.58 11.47 -8.69
CA THR A 209 18.56 10.67 -7.93
C THR A 209 18.47 10.86 -6.41
N LYS A 210 17.45 11.58 -5.92
CA LYS A 210 17.29 11.87 -4.49
C LYS A 210 15.88 11.53 -3.98
N GLY A 211 15.74 11.42 -2.65
CA GLY A 211 14.47 11.17 -1.99
C GLY A 211 14.04 9.71 -2.01
N ALA A 212 12.74 9.47 -1.96
CA ALA A 212 12.12 8.15 -1.91
C ALA A 212 11.01 8.02 -2.97
N GLY A 213 10.80 6.79 -3.45
CA GLY A 213 9.78 6.44 -4.44
C GLY A 213 8.59 5.72 -3.85
N GLU A 214 8.84 4.61 -3.17
CA GLU A 214 7.82 3.80 -2.52
C GLU A 214 7.89 3.97 -1.01
N ILE A 215 6.76 3.76 -0.32
CA ILE A 215 6.70 3.88 1.14
C ILE A 215 5.66 2.95 1.75
N LYS A 216 6.05 2.30 2.85
CA LYS A 216 5.18 1.54 3.73
C LYS A 216 5.61 1.68 5.19
N VAL A 217 4.67 1.40 6.09
CA VAL A 217 4.89 1.44 7.54
C VAL A 217 4.69 0.03 8.07
N GLY A 218 5.64 -0.46 8.86
CA GLY A 218 5.53 -1.71 9.60
C GLY A 218 5.90 -1.51 11.07
N LYS A 219 5.83 -2.58 11.85
CA LYS A 219 6.28 -2.62 13.25
C LYS A 219 7.27 -3.76 13.46
N LEU A 220 8.25 -3.54 14.32
CA LEU A 220 9.10 -4.63 14.78
C LEU A 220 8.38 -5.44 15.86
N LYS A 221 8.73 -6.72 15.96
CA LYS A 221 8.22 -7.60 17.00
C LYS A 221 8.51 -7.03 18.39
N ASN A 222 7.45 -6.68 19.13
CA ASN A 222 7.53 -6.01 20.43
C ASN A 222 8.41 -4.74 20.43
N GLY A 223 8.55 -4.10 19.27
CA GLY A 223 9.51 -3.03 19.03
C GLY A 223 8.87 -1.77 18.43
N PRO A 224 9.70 -0.79 18.05
CA PRO A 224 9.22 0.43 17.43
C PRO A 224 8.61 0.18 16.06
N ARG A 225 7.85 1.17 15.59
CA ARG A 225 7.47 1.29 14.18
C ARG A 225 8.73 1.47 13.32
N PHE A 226 8.65 1.02 12.08
CA PHE A 226 9.59 1.39 11.04
C PHE A 226 8.85 1.87 9.79
N ILE A 227 9.52 2.70 9.00
CA ILE A 227 9.14 3.03 7.63
C ILE A 227 10.12 2.33 6.70
N THR A 228 9.61 1.69 5.65
CA THR A 228 10.46 1.18 4.57
C THR A 228 10.16 1.91 3.27
N THR A 229 11.19 2.09 2.46
CA THR A 229 11.13 2.82 1.19
C THR A 229 11.91 2.11 0.08
N VAL A 230 11.48 2.33 -1.16
CA VAL A 230 12.36 2.17 -2.32
C VAL A 230 12.96 3.52 -2.67
N GLU A 231 14.28 3.58 -2.89
CA GLU A 231 14.98 4.85 -3.07
C GLU A 231 15.97 4.85 -4.24
N PRO A 232 16.01 5.96 -5.01
CA PRO A 232 14.96 6.99 -5.15
C PRO A 232 13.72 6.39 -5.88
N MET A 233 12.89 7.23 -6.50
CA MET A 233 11.81 6.76 -7.39
C MET A 233 12.31 5.79 -8.46
N HIS A 234 11.71 4.59 -8.53
CA HIS A 234 12.14 3.47 -9.39
C HIS A 234 13.61 3.08 -9.15
N GLY A 235 14.07 3.24 -7.91
CA GLY A 235 15.47 3.13 -7.55
C GLY A 235 15.98 1.71 -7.36
N GLN A 236 17.17 1.64 -6.77
CA GLN A 236 17.94 0.41 -6.59
C GLN A 236 18.04 -0.01 -5.12
N ALA A 237 17.59 0.84 -4.21
CA ALA A 237 17.74 0.62 -2.77
C ALA A 237 16.40 0.33 -2.09
N CYS A 238 16.40 -0.64 -1.18
CA CYS A 238 15.42 -0.78 -0.12
C CYS A 238 16.03 -0.19 1.15
N ALA A 239 15.39 0.82 1.72
CA ALA A 239 15.82 1.44 2.97
C ALA A 239 14.77 1.28 4.07
N VAL A 240 15.25 1.37 5.31
CA VAL A 240 14.45 1.29 6.54
C VAL A 240 14.80 2.48 7.42
N TYR A 241 13.77 3.11 7.97
CA TYR A 241 13.84 4.15 8.99
C TYR A 241 13.16 3.63 10.25
N VAL A 242 13.88 3.61 11.37
CA VAL A 242 13.33 3.11 12.64
C VAL A 242 12.88 4.29 13.49
N GLU A 243 11.70 4.19 14.10
CA GLU A 243 11.19 5.22 15.00
C GLU A 243 12.16 5.42 16.18
N PRO A 244 12.68 6.64 16.39
CA PRO A 244 13.51 6.94 17.55
C PRO A 244 12.72 6.78 18.84
N LYS A 245 13.40 6.44 19.94
CA LYS A 245 12.76 6.42 21.25
C LYS A 245 12.27 7.83 21.61
N ALA A 246 11.18 7.90 22.38
CA ALA A 246 10.66 9.19 22.85
C ALA A 246 11.76 10.01 23.55
N GLY A 247 12.01 11.22 23.05
CA GLY A 247 13.05 12.13 23.56
C GLY A 247 14.48 11.82 23.09
N GLU A 248 14.69 10.78 22.28
CA GLU A 248 15.98 10.49 21.66
C GLU A 248 16.35 11.60 20.65
N LYS A 249 17.55 12.15 20.80
CA LYS A 249 18.09 13.11 19.84
C LYS A 249 18.78 12.36 18.72
N THR A 250 18.30 12.54 17.51
CA THR A 250 18.91 12.01 16.29
C THR A 250 19.66 13.09 15.53
N ALA A 251 20.47 12.68 14.55
CA ALA A 251 21.09 13.62 13.63
C ALA A 251 20.01 14.41 12.88
N ASP A 252 20.12 15.74 12.94
CA ASP A 252 19.20 16.69 12.30
C ASP A 252 17.71 16.52 12.66
N GLY A 253 17.40 15.79 13.73
CA GLY A 253 16.03 15.46 14.13
C GLY A 253 15.32 14.44 13.22
N LEU A 254 16.06 13.72 12.38
CA LEU A 254 15.52 12.72 11.44
C LEU A 254 15.62 11.29 11.98
N TRP A 255 14.82 10.38 11.45
CA TRP A 255 14.88 8.96 11.80
C TRP A 255 16.18 8.32 11.28
N PRO A 256 16.84 7.45 12.06
CA PRO A 256 18.00 6.70 11.59
C PRO A 256 17.64 5.88 10.35
N ARG A 257 18.45 6.03 9.29
CA ARG A 257 18.26 5.36 7.99
C ARG A 257 19.27 4.23 7.81
N LEU A 258 18.79 3.06 7.41
CA LEU A 258 19.61 1.92 6.99
C LEU A 258 19.22 1.48 5.58
N VAL A 259 20.18 1.29 4.68
CA VAL A 259 19.95 0.60 3.40
C VAL A 259 20.15 -0.89 3.63
N ILE A 260 19.09 -1.68 3.44
CA ILE A 260 19.10 -3.13 3.67
C ILE A 260 19.33 -3.93 2.38
N ASP A 261 19.04 -3.33 1.23
CA ASP A 261 19.38 -3.86 -0.09
C ASP A 261 19.68 -2.68 -1.03
N ALA A 262 20.70 -2.82 -1.88
CA ALA A 262 21.09 -1.85 -2.91
C ALA A 262 21.24 -2.51 -4.30
N THR A 263 20.67 -3.70 -4.46
CA THR A 263 20.82 -4.57 -5.64
C THR A 263 19.56 -4.66 -6.49
N LEU A 264 18.59 -3.78 -6.26
CA LEU A 264 17.36 -3.71 -7.05
C LEU A 264 17.63 -2.97 -8.37
N ASN A 265 16.73 -3.12 -9.33
CA ASN A 265 16.63 -2.24 -10.48
C ASN A 265 15.16 -2.02 -10.80
N ARG A 266 14.74 -0.74 -10.78
CA ARG A 266 13.32 -0.36 -10.81
C ARG A 266 12.50 -1.06 -9.72
N GLY A 267 12.92 -0.89 -8.46
CA GLY A 267 12.05 -1.23 -7.33
C GLY A 267 10.76 -0.40 -7.38
N HIS A 268 9.61 -1.05 -7.18
CA HIS A 268 8.31 -0.39 -7.38
C HIS A 268 7.19 -0.93 -6.49
N ALA A 269 7.22 -2.21 -6.15
CA ALA A 269 6.17 -2.82 -5.35
C ALA A 269 6.69 -2.99 -3.91
N LEU A 270 5.93 -2.52 -2.92
CA LEU A 270 6.35 -2.53 -1.52
C LEU A 270 5.15 -2.76 -0.60
N TRP A 271 5.30 -3.71 0.33
CA TRP A 271 4.31 -4.03 1.35
C TRP A 271 4.99 -4.39 2.67
N THR A 272 4.26 -4.20 3.77
CA THR A 272 4.67 -4.63 5.12
C THR A 272 3.56 -5.46 5.72
N CYS A 273 3.90 -6.63 6.26
CA CYS A 273 2.96 -7.53 6.93
C CYS A 273 3.70 -8.58 7.75
N ASP A 274 3.09 -9.01 8.85
CA ASP A 274 3.49 -10.17 9.64
C ASP A 274 3.24 -11.46 8.84
N ILE A 275 4.20 -11.87 8.01
CA ILE A 275 4.00 -12.95 7.04
C ILE A 275 4.18 -14.33 7.69
N ASP A 276 4.93 -14.38 8.80
CA ASP A 276 5.19 -15.61 9.54
C ASP A 276 4.46 -15.70 10.90
N GLY A 277 3.68 -14.67 11.25
CA GLY A 277 2.81 -14.68 12.42
C GLY A 277 3.56 -14.46 13.74
N ASP A 278 4.77 -13.91 13.71
CA ASP A 278 5.62 -13.75 14.88
C ASP A 278 5.38 -12.44 15.66
N GLY A 279 4.52 -11.57 15.13
CA GLY A 279 4.12 -10.28 15.68
C GLY A 279 4.93 -9.08 15.18
N GLY A 280 5.98 -9.29 14.37
CA GLY A 280 6.69 -8.26 13.62
C GLY A 280 6.31 -8.29 12.14
N ASP A 281 6.34 -7.13 11.48
CA ASP A 281 6.10 -7.08 10.04
C ASP A 281 7.40 -7.32 9.25
N GLU A 282 7.35 -8.23 8.30
CA GLU A 282 8.33 -8.36 7.23
C GLU A 282 8.10 -7.30 6.14
N ILE A 283 9.13 -7.08 5.32
CA ILE A 283 9.05 -6.25 4.11
C ILE A 283 8.93 -7.16 2.89
N VAL A 284 7.86 -6.99 2.10
CA VAL A 284 7.70 -7.66 0.80
C VAL A 284 7.96 -6.63 -0.31
N LEU A 285 8.91 -6.92 -1.18
CA LEU A 285 9.38 -5.99 -2.21
C LEU A 285 9.42 -6.65 -3.57
N GLY A 286 8.89 -5.95 -4.59
CA GLY A 286 9.02 -6.32 -5.99
C GLY A 286 9.73 -5.25 -6.83
N PHE A 287 10.44 -5.70 -7.84
CA PHE A 287 11.21 -4.85 -8.76
C PHE A 287 11.10 -5.40 -10.19
N SER A 288 11.11 -4.50 -11.17
CA SER A 288 10.63 -4.82 -12.52
C SER A 288 11.73 -5.16 -13.52
N ASP A 289 13.00 -4.89 -13.21
CA ASP A 289 14.12 -5.10 -14.13
C ASP A 289 15.26 -5.91 -13.46
N PRO A 290 16.12 -6.59 -14.25
CA PRO A 290 17.29 -7.26 -13.70
C PRO A 290 18.23 -6.29 -12.95
N GLY A 291 18.53 -6.60 -11.70
CA GLY A 291 19.41 -5.86 -10.80
C GLY A 291 20.89 -6.22 -10.95
N PRO A 292 21.79 -5.43 -10.33
CA PRO A 292 23.24 -5.67 -10.35
C PRO A 292 23.70 -6.78 -9.40
N GLY A 293 22.82 -7.32 -8.55
CA GLY A 293 23.15 -8.36 -7.57
C GLY A 293 23.30 -9.77 -8.16
N PRO A 294 23.70 -10.75 -7.33
CA PRO A 294 23.80 -12.15 -7.74
C PRO A 294 22.44 -12.77 -8.07
N ILE A 295 21.39 -12.38 -7.34
CA ILE A 295 20.00 -12.64 -7.67
C ILE A 295 19.52 -11.45 -8.48
N LYS A 296 19.36 -11.66 -9.79
CA LYS A 296 19.15 -10.57 -10.74
C LYS A 296 17.69 -10.17 -10.83
N GLY A 297 16.74 -11.08 -10.65
CA GLY A 297 15.35 -10.84 -10.97
C GLY A 297 15.11 -10.51 -12.46
N PRO A 298 14.02 -9.81 -12.78
CA PRO A 298 13.09 -9.17 -11.86
C PRO A 298 12.31 -10.16 -11.00
N GLY A 299 11.81 -9.73 -9.84
CA GLY A 299 11.18 -10.68 -8.93
C GLY A 299 10.59 -10.08 -7.68
N VAL A 300 10.43 -10.95 -6.68
CA VAL A 300 9.84 -10.65 -5.37
C VAL A 300 10.76 -11.17 -4.27
N PHE A 301 11.04 -10.32 -3.28
CA PHE A 301 11.85 -10.63 -2.11
C PHE A 301 11.07 -10.36 -0.82
N ILE A 302 11.41 -11.10 0.23
CA ILE A 302 11.00 -10.82 1.60
C ILE A 302 12.25 -10.43 2.40
N TYR A 303 12.13 -9.43 3.28
CA TYR A 303 13.16 -9.09 4.26
C TYR A 303 12.56 -9.20 5.66
N LYS A 304 13.25 -9.96 6.52
CA LYS A 304 12.90 -10.14 7.93
C LYS A 304 13.94 -9.47 8.81
N ALA A 305 13.50 -8.72 9.81
CA ALA A 305 14.40 -8.16 10.82
C ALA A 305 14.89 -9.27 11.76
N ASP A 306 16.21 -9.38 11.94
CA ASP A 306 16.82 -10.38 12.83
C ASP A 306 16.98 -9.87 14.28
N ASP A 307 16.73 -8.58 14.50
CA ASP A 307 16.86 -7.94 15.81
C ASP A 307 15.74 -6.92 16.07
N ALA A 308 15.54 -6.58 17.35
CA ALA A 308 14.50 -5.65 17.80
C ALA A 308 14.78 -4.17 17.46
N THR A 309 15.90 -3.90 16.78
CA THR A 309 16.36 -2.55 16.40
C THR A 309 16.42 -2.35 14.88
N ALA A 310 16.00 -3.35 14.09
CA ALA A 310 16.08 -3.38 12.63
C ALA A 310 17.47 -3.04 12.07
N THR A 311 18.56 -3.43 12.77
CA THR A 311 19.92 -3.20 12.27
C THR A 311 20.45 -4.35 11.41
N LYS A 312 19.80 -5.51 11.49
CA LYS A 312 20.12 -6.73 10.73
C LYS A 312 18.85 -7.28 10.09
N TRP A 313 18.99 -7.68 8.83
CA TRP A 313 17.89 -8.18 8.02
C TRP A 313 18.33 -9.39 7.22
N THR A 314 17.50 -10.44 7.23
CA THR A 314 17.65 -11.59 6.36
C THR A 314 16.78 -11.43 5.13
N LYS A 315 17.37 -11.60 3.94
CA LYS A 315 16.68 -11.57 2.65
C LYS A 315 16.31 -12.98 2.19
N TYR A 316 15.06 -13.17 1.79
CA TYR A 316 14.52 -14.39 1.20
C TYR A 316 14.07 -14.12 -0.23
N THR A 317 14.50 -14.97 -1.16
CA THR A 317 14.09 -14.90 -2.56
C THR A 317 12.81 -15.69 -2.78
N ILE A 318 11.75 -15.01 -3.24
CA ILE A 318 10.45 -15.65 -3.58
C ILE A 318 10.33 -15.88 -5.08
N ASP A 319 10.77 -14.92 -5.90
CA ASP A 319 10.84 -15.04 -7.36
C ASP A 319 12.12 -14.40 -7.88
N ASP A 320 12.78 -15.03 -8.86
CA ASP A 320 14.00 -14.59 -9.52
C ASP A 320 13.88 -14.79 -11.05
N GLY A 321 13.28 -13.82 -11.72
CA GLY A 321 13.17 -13.72 -13.18
C GLY A 321 11.77 -14.04 -13.75
N GLY A 322 10.85 -14.51 -12.92
CA GLY A 322 9.51 -14.90 -13.31
C GLY A 322 8.44 -13.82 -13.14
N MET A 323 8.75 -12.72 -12.44
CA MET A 323 7.80 -11.65 -12.13
C MET A 323 8.45 -10.27 -12.29
N ALA A 324 8.13 -9.58 -13.39
CA ALA A 324 8.52 -8.18 -13.61
C ALA A 324 7.60 -7.24 -12.81
N THR A 325 7.75 -7.26 -11.49
CA THR A 325 6.76 -6.73 -10.54
C THR A 325 6.54 -5.23 -10.71
N GLU A 326 5.31 -4.84 -11.03
CA GLU A 326 4.85 -3.46 -11.00
C GLU A 326 4.17 -3.13 -9.66
N ASP A 327 3.31 -4.01 -9.14
CA ASP A 327 2.73 -3.85 -7.81
C ASP A 327 2.46 -5.20 -7.14
N LEU A 328 2.33 -5.19 -5.82
CA LEU A 328 1.98 -6.37 -5.02
C LEU A 328 1.18 -5.98 -3.78
N ILE A 329 0.35 -6.92 -3.33
CA ILE A 329 -0.31 -6.84 -2.02
C ILE A 329 -0.12 -8.14 -1.26
N CYS A 330 -0.23 -8.06 0.06
CA CYS A 330 -0.20 -9.21 0.95
C CYS A 330 -1.51 -9.29 1.74
N ALA A 331 -2.14 -10.46 1.74
CA ALA A 331 -3.37 -10.76 2.45
C ALA A 331 -3.55 -12.27 2.58
N ASP A 332 -4.44 -12.72 3.48
CA ASP A 332 -4.91 -14.11 3.46
C ASP A 332 -5.85 -14.32 2.26
N LEU A 333 -5.30 -14.84 1.16
CA LEU A 333 -6.00 -15.01 -0.11
C LEU A 333 -6.57 -16.42 -0.27
N THR A 334 -6.15 -17.36 0.58
CA THR A 334 -6.63 -18.74 0.60
C THR A 334 -7.67 -19.01 1.70
N GLY A 335 -7.78 -18.11 2.68
CA GLY A 335 -8.64 -18.27 3.86
C GLY A 335 -8.08 -19.23 4.90
N ASP A 336 -6.78 -19.53 4.86
CA ASP A 336 -6.11 -20.46 5.78
C ASP A 336 -5.50 -19.77 7.01
N GLY A 337 -5.67 -18.44 7.10
CA GLY A 337 -5.15 -17.60 8.18
C GLY A 337 -3.70 -17.17 8.00
N LYS A 338 -3.03 -17.53 6.90
CA LYS A 338 -1.67 -17.09 6.58
C LYS A 338 -1.68 -16.02 5.52
N ILE A 339 -0.70 -15.14 5.57
CA ILE A 339 -0.57 -14.07 4.60
C ILE A 339 0.11 -14.60 3.34
N ASP A 340 -0.59 -14.53 2.21
CA ASP A 340 -0.13 -14.80 0.86
C ASP A 340 0.33 -13.51 0.16
N ILE A 341 1.00 -13.65 -0.98
CA ILE A 341 1.43 -12.51 -1.82
C ILE A 341 0.80 -12.65 -3.21
N VAL A 342 0.14 -11.60 -3.70
CA VAL A 342 -0.23 -11.50 -5.13
C VAL A 342 0.53 -10.35 -5.76
N ALA A 343 1.14 -10.62 -6.91
CA ALA A 343 1.97 -9.67 -7.64
C ALA A 343 1.52 -9.55 -9.10
N GLY A 344 1.47 -8.32 -9.61
CA GLY A 344 1.20 -8.00 -11.00
C GLY A 344 2.48 -7.64 -11.74
N GLY A 345 2.73 -8.28 -12.87
CA GLY A 345 3.94 -8.14 -13.66
C GLY A 345 3.71 -7.36 -14.95
N ARG A 346 4.33 -6.18 -15.09
CA ARG A 346 4.15 -5.33 -16.26
C ARG A 346 4.85 -5.87 -17.50
N ALA A 347 6.14 -6.20 -17.41
CA ALA A 347 6.88 -6.70 -18.57
C ALA A 347 6.70 -8.21 -18.78
N SER A 348 6.33 -8.95 -17.71
CA SER A 348 6.09 -10.39 -17.76
C SER A 348 4.64 -10.76 -18.13
N HIS A 349 3.75 -9.75 -18.25
CA HIS A 349 2.33 -9.92 -18.61
C HIS A 349 1.62 -11.01 -17.79
N ASN A 350 1.87 -11.05 -16.48
CA ASN A 350 1.35 -12.10 -15.62
C ASN A 350 0.87 -11.55 -14.27
N VAL A 351 0.03 -12.33 -13.60
CA VAL A 351 -0.30 -12.18 -12.19
C VAL A 351 0.09 -13.48 -11.53
N LYS A 352 0.82 -13.43 -10.41
CA LYS A 352 1.17 -14.63 -9.64
C LYS A 352 0.67 -14.50 -8.22
N LEU A 353 0.11 -15.59 -7.72
CA LEU A 353 -0.16 -15.82 -6.32
C LEU A 353 0.94 -16.72 -5.75
N TYR A 354 1.65 -16.23 -4.72
CA TYR A 354 2.59 -17.00 -3.93
C TYR A 354 1.90 -17.37 -2.61
N VAL A 355 1.53 -18.66 -2.48
CA VAL A 355 0.82 -19.17 -1.31
C VAL A 355 1.78 -19.52 -0.19
N ASN A 356 1.47 -19.07 1.01
CA ASN A 356 2.29 -19.28 2.19
C ASN A 356 2.10 -20.69 2.76
N GLY A 357 3.11 -21.55 2.58
CA GLY A 357 3.11 -22.91 3.11
C GLY A 357 3.21 -23.02 4.63
N GLY A 358 3.57 -21.95 5.35
CA GLY A 358 3.77 -21.93 6.80
C GLY A 358 5.10 -22.55 7.26
N LYS A 359 6.19 -22.31 6.52
CA LYS A 359 7.54 -22.72 6.91
C LYS A 359 8.57 -21.64 6.66
#